data_AF-A0A820BVS7-F1
#
_entry.id   AF-A0A820BVS7-F1
#
_cell.length_a   1.000
_cell.length_b   1.000
_cell.length_c   1.000
_cell.angle_alpha   90.00
_cell.angle_beta   90.00
_cell.angle_gamma   90.00
#
_symmetry.space_group_name_H-M   'P 1'
#
loop_
_entity.id
_entity.type
_entity.pdbx_description
1 polymer ?
#
loop_
_entity_poly.entity_id
_entity_poly.type
_entity_poly.pdbx_seq_one_letter_code
_entity_poly.pdbx_strand_id
1 'polypeptide(L)'
;MLVAIARALIRSPKILLLDEATSSLDSKGEKVVQATLDKARSGRTCLTVAHRLSTIQNSENIVVIDQGKMKEQGTHDELLRFNGIYTQLASTQRRST
;
A
#
# COMPACT_ATOMS: atom_id res chain seq x y z
N MET A 1 6.57 14.62 -4.80
CA MET A 1 6.44 13.47 -3.87
C MET A 1 7.77 12.86 -3.44
N LEU A 2 8.67 12.49 -4.37
CA LEU A 2 9.92 11.76 -4.07
C LEU A 2 10.83 12.42 -3.01
N VAL A 3 11.00 13.75 -3.04
CA VAL A 3 11.81 14.47 -2.03
C VAL A 3 11.22 14.32 -0.61
N ALA A 4 9.89 14.28 -0.48
CA ALA A 4 9.23 14.09 0.81
C ALA A 4 9.44 12.66 1.32
N ILE A 5 9.38 11.66 0.44
CA ILE A 5 9.71 10.27 0.76
C ILE A 5 11.16 10.20 1.25
N ALA A 6 12.12 10.75 0.49
CA ALA A 6 13.53 10.74 0.89
C ALA A 6 13.75 11.39 2.27
N ARG A 7 13.12 12.55 2.54
CA ARG A 7 13.18 13.21 3.85
C ARG A 7 12.61 12.34 4.98
N ALA A 8 11.48 11.66 4.73
CA ALA A 8 10.87 10.76 5.69
C ALA A 8 11.80 9.57 6.01
N LEU A 9 12.45 9.01 4.99
CA LEU A 9 13.39 7.90 5.15
C LEU A 9 14.66 8.28 5.91
N ILE A 10 15.25 9.44 5.59
CA ILE A 10 16.47 9.94 6.26
C ILE A 10 16.23 10.13 7.76
N ARG A 11 15.04 10.60 8.16
CA ARG A 11 14.70 10.82 9.57
C ARG A 11 14.58 9.53 10.39
N SER A 12 14.51 8.37 9.73
CA SER A 12 14.36 7.05 10.38
C SER A 12 13.28 7.02 11.49
N PRO A 13 12.04 7.45 11.19
CA PRO A 13 10.98 7.49 12.19
C PRO A 13 10.58 6.07 12.63
N LYS A 14 10.07 5.93 13.86
CA LYS A 14 9.48 4.67 14.35
C LYS A 14 8.18 4.31 13.64
N ILE A 15 7.43 5.34 13.21
CA ILE A 15 6.16 5.23 12.49
C ILE A 15 6.29 5.94 11.14
N LEU A 16 6.02 5.23 10.06
CA LEU A 16 6.01 5.75 8.70
C LEU A 16 4.56 5.82 8.20
N LEU A 17 4.12 6.99 7.78
CA LEU A 17 2.81 7.21 7.17
C LEU A 17 3.00 7.52 5.69
N LEU A 18 2.38 6.72 4.82
CA LEU A 18 2.47 6.85 3.38
C LEU A 18 1.08 7.07 2.81
N ASP A 19 0.79 8.29 2.38
CA ASP A 19 -0.47 8.62 1.72
C ASP A 19 -0.23 8.67 0.20
N GLU A 20 -0.67 7.62 -0.49
CA GLU A 20 -0.60 7.50 -1.95
C GLU A 20 0.81 7.69 -2.57
N ALA A 21 1.87 7.30 -1.84
CA ALA A 21 3.29 7.60 -2.12
C ALA A 21 3.83 7.32 -3.54
N THR A 22 3.07 6.61 -4.38
CA THR A 22 3.45 6.21 -5.74
C THR A 22 2.52 6.74 -6.84
N SER A 23 1.49 7.54 -6.50
CA SER A 23 0.43 7.94 -7.44
C SER A 23 0.90 8.77 -8.64
N SER A 24 2.00 9.52 -8.50
CA SER A 24 2.54 10.39 -9.55
C SER A 24 3.63 9.75 -10.43
N LEU A 25 3.82 8.42 -10.35
CA LEU A 25 4.93 7.73 -11.02
C LEU A 25 4.45 6.88 -12.20
N ASP A 26 5.31 6.75 -13.21
CA ASP A 26 5.16 5.76 -14.27
C ASP A 26 5.48 4.35 -13.73
N SER A 27 5.13 3.31 -14.49
CA SER A 27 5.26 1.91 -14.04
C SER A 27 6.69 1.51 -13.68
N LYS A 28 7.71 2.11 -14.31
CA LYS A 28 9.12 1.87 -13.99
C LYS A 28 9.53 2.59 -12.69
N GLY A 29 9.17 3.87 -12.55
CA GLY A 29 9.42 4.64 -11.34
C GLY A 29 8.72 4.06 -10.12
N GLU A 30 7.48 3.58 -10.29
CA GLU A 30 6.69 2.93 -9.25
C GLU A 30 7.41 1.72 -8.66
N LYS A 31 7.92 0.81 -9.51
CA LYS A 31 8.65 -0.39 -9.05
C LYS A 31 9.89 -0.05 -8.21
N VAL A 32 10.65 0.96 -8.63
CA VAL A 32 11.87 1.39 -7.92
C VAL A 32 11.53 1.99 -6.56
N VAL A 33 10.50 2.83 -6.51
CA VAL A 33 10.06 3.47 -5.26
C VAL A 33 9.43 2.44 -4.34
N GLN A 34 8.63 1.51 -4.87
CA GLN A 34 8.04 0.42 -4.10
C GLN A 34 9.12 -0.44 -3.42
N ALA A 35 10.15 -0.86 -4.15
CA ALA A 35 11.25 -1.63 -3.57
C ALA A 35 12.01 -0.85 -2.48
N THR A 36 12.09 0.47 -2.62
CA THR A 36 12.71 1.35 -1.61
C THR A 36 11.82 1.47 -0.37
N LEU A 37 10.51 1.63 -0.55
CA LEU A 37 9.52 1.68 0.52
C LEU A 37 9.46 0.34 1.26
N ASP A 38 9.47 -0.79 0.56
CA ASP A 38 9.46 -2.13 1.18
C ASP A 38 10.68 -2.33 2.09
N LYS A 39 11.87 -1.92 1.64
CA LYS A 39 13.07 -1.91 2.50
C LYS A 39 12.95 -0.96 3.68
N ALA A 40 12.36 0.21 3.46
CA ALA A 40 12.16 1.19 4.51
C ALA A 40 11.13 0.78 5.57
N ARG A 41 10.18 -0.10 5.24
CA ARG A 41 9.18 -0.62 6.18
C ARG A 41 9.80 -1.58 7.20
N SER A 42 10.90 -2.25 6.86
CA SER A 42 11.57 -3.18 7.76
C SER A 42 11.99 -2.50 9.07
N GLY A 43 11.60 -3.11 10.20
CA GLY A 43 11.92 -2.62 11.55
C GLY A 43 11.14 -1.37 11.96
N ARG A 44 10.07 -1.00 11.27
CA ARG A 44 9.24 0.18 11.56
C ARG A 44 7.75 -0.15 11.44
N THR A 45 6.92 0.55 12.20
CA THR A 45 5.47 0.51 11.97
C THR A 45 5.16 1.35 10.73
N CYS A 46 4.51 0.78 9.73
CA CYS A 46 4.13 1.49 8.52
C CYS A 46 2.63 1.43 8.27
N LEU A 47 2.00 2.60 8.16
CA LEU A 47 0.62 2.75 7.70
C LEU A 47 0.65 3.32 6.28
N THR A 48 -0.06 2.68 5.37
CA THR A 48 -0.08 3.08 3.96
C THR A 48 -1.51 3.11 3.45
N VAL A 49 -1.91 4.25 2.90
CA VAL A 49 -3.12 4.39 2.10
C VAL A 49 -2.73 4.23 0.65
N ALA A 50 -3.37 3.31 -0.06
CA ALA A 50 -2.98 2.95 -1.42
C ALA A 50 -4.16 2.98 -2.38
N HIS A 51 -3.96 3.62 -3.53
CA HIS A 51 -4.83 3.48 -4.70
C HIS A 51 -4.49 2.26 -5.55
N ARG A 52 -3.30 1.67 -5.38
CA ARG A 52 -2.84 0.49 -6.13
C ARG A 52 -2.65 -0.68 -5.19
N LEU A 53 -3.25 -1.82 -5.53
CA LEU A 53 -3.12 -3.04 -4.73
C LEU A 53 -1.67 -3.57 -4.69
N SER A 54 -0.88 -3.34 -5.73
CA SER A 54 0.55 -3.68 -5.80
C SER A 54 1.35 -3.12 -4.62
N THR A 55 0.96 -1.96 -4.09
CA THR A 55 1.66 -1.28 -2.98
C THR A 55 1.34 -1.87 -1.61
N ILE A 56 0.20 -2.56 -1.46
CA ILE A 56 -0.28 -3.09 -0.17
C ILE A 56 -0.32 -4.61 -0.11
N GLN A 57 -0.12 -5.33 -1.23
CA GLN A 57 -0.20 -6.80 -1.29
C GLN A 57 0.70 -7.53 -0.26
N ASN A 58 1.85 -6.95 0.08
CA ASN A 58 2.81 -7.54 1.03
C ASN A 58 2.59 -7.05 2.48
N SER A 59 1.47 -6.39 2.78
CA SER A 59 1.21 -5.88 4.13
C SER A 59 0.75 -7.00 5.05
N GLU A 60 1.25 -6.99 6.28
CA GLU A 60 0.89 -7.94 7.34
C GLU A 60 -0.59 -7.84 7.75
N ASN A 61 -1.19 -6.66 7.55
CA ASN A 61 -2.60 -6.40 7.82
C ASN A 61 -3.10 -5.32 6.85
N ILE A 62 -4.21 -5.59 6.18
CA ILE A 62 -4.90 -4.70 5.25
C ILE A 62 -6.28 -4.41 5.83
N VAL A 63 -6.68 -3.15 5.83
CA VAL A 63 -7.99 -2.71 6.30
C VAL A 63 -8.73 -2.06 5.14
N VAL A 64 -9.91 -2.59 4.82
CA VAL A 64 -10.80 -2.01 3.81
C VAL A 64 -11.82 -1.13 4.51
N ILE A 65 -11.86 0.14 4.12
CA ILE A 65 -12.80 1.14 4.62
C ILE A 65 -13.80 1.47 3.52
N ASP A 66 -15.08 1.42 3.84
CA ASP A 66 -16.16 1.88 2.98
C ASP A 66 -17.20 2.64 3.82
N GLN A 67 -17.64 3.78 3.29
CA GLN A 67 -18.55 4.72 3.98
C GLN A 67 -18.10 5.07 5.41
N GLY A 68 -16.79 5.27 5.60
CA GLY A 68 -16.19 5.62 6.89
C GLY A 68 -16.18 4.51 7.93
N LYS A 69 -16.50 3.26 7.55
CA LYS A 69 -16.47 2.10 8.45
C LYS A 69 -15.53 1.03 7.91
N MET A 70 -14.83 0.34 8.83
CA MET A 70 -14.09 -0.87 8.48
C MET A 70 -15.09 -1.95 8.03
N LYS A 71 -14.86 -2.52 6.84
CA LYS A 71 -15.67 -3.61 6.27
C LYS A 71 -14.94 -4.94 6.29
N GLU A 72 -13.65 -4.91 5.98
CA GLU A 72 -12.81 -6.11 5.89
C GLU A 72 -11.44 -5.82 6.49
N GLN A 73 -10.85 -6.83 7.10
CA GLN A 73 -9.51 -6.76 7.66
C GLN A 73 -8.83 -8.13 7.55
N GLY A 74 -7.57 -8.15 7.15
CA GLY A 74 -6.76 -9.37 7.07
C GLY A 74 -5.55 -9.22 6.17
N THR A 75 -4.87 -10.33 5.92
CA THR A 75 -3.81 -10.40 4.91
C THR A 75 -4.39 -10.38 3.49
N HIS A 76 -3.53 -10.15 2.49
CA HIS A 76 -3.92 -10.20 1.08
C HIS A 76 -4.63 -11.51 0.72
N ASP A 77 -4.08 -12.63 1.14
CA ASP A 77 -4.61 -13.96 0.79
C ASP A 77 -5.92 -14.27 1.50
N GLU A 78 -6.08 -13.87 2.77
CA GLU A 78 -7.33 -14.01 3.51
C GLU A 78 -8.46 -13.20 2.87
N LEU A 79 -8.17 -11.95 2.49
CA LEU A 79 -9.15 -11.06 1.87
C LEU A 79 -9.53 -11.50 0.45
N LEU A 80 -8.60 -12.10 -0.30
CA LEU A 80 -8.90 -12.71 -1.59
C LEU A 80 -9.80 -13.94 -1.46
N ARG A 81 -9.61 -14.76 -0.41
CA ARG A 81 -10.47 -15.92 -0.14
C ARG A 81 -11.86 -15.52 0.34
N PHE A 82 -11.97 -14.42 1.07
CA PHE A 82 -13.25 -13.88 1.54
C PHE A 82 -14.17 -13.44 0.39
N ASN A 83 -13.61 -13.13 -0.79
CA ASN A 83 -14.34 -12.73 -1.99
C ASN A 83 -15.27 -11.51 -1.78
N GLY A 84 -14.84 -10.57 -0.95
CA GLY A 84 -15.55 -9.32 -0.64
C GLY A 84 -15.13 -8.13 -1.52
N ILE A 85 -15.30 -6.91 -0.98
CA ILE A 85 -14.92 -5.62 -1.55
C ILE A 85 -13.46 -5.63 -1.99
N TYR A 86 -12.55 -6.18 -1.15
CA TYR A 86 -11.14 -6.26 -1.50
C TYR A 86 -10.90 -7.01 -2.82
N THR A 87 -11.61 -8.12 -3.01
CA THR A 87 -11.48 -8.96 -4.21
C THR A 87 -12.04 -8.26 -5.45
N GLN A 88 -13.14 -7.50 -5.30
CA GLN A 88 -13.67 -6.67 -6.38
C GLN A 88 -12.68 -5.59 -6.81
N LEU A 89 -12.05 -4.88 -5.86
CA LEU A 89 -11.00 -3.91 -6.13
C LEU A 89 -9.80 -4.55 -6.85
N ALA A 90 -9.35 -5.72 -6.37
CA ALA A 90 -8.27 -6.48 -6.98
C ALA A 90 -8.58 -6.88 -8.44
N SER A 91 -9.80 -7.35 -8.69
CA SER A 91 -10.24 -7.75 -10.03
C SER A 91 -10.33 -6.57 -11.00
N THR A 92 -10.74 -5.40 -10.52
CA THR A 92 -10.87 -4.19 -11.33
C THR A 92 -9.50 -3.70 -11.77
N GLN A 93 -8.53 -3.63 -10.86
CA GLN A 93 -7.18 -3.17 -11.18
C GLN A 93 -6.41 -4.15 -12.08
N ARG A 94 -6.66 -5.46 -11.96
CA ARG A 94 -6.09 -6.46 -12.88
C ARG A 94 -6.58 -6.31 -14.31
N ARG A 95 -7.78 -5.76 -14.54
CA ARG A 95 -8.32 -5.52 -15.89
C ARG A 95 -7.76 -4.26 -16.56
N SER A 96 -7.07 -3.40 -15.80
CA SER A 96 -6.56 -2.11 -16.26
C SER A 96 -5.05 -2.12 -16.59
N THR A 97 -4.42 -3.30 -16.61
CA THR A 97 -3.01 -3.51 -16.96
C THR A 97 -2.92 -4.51 -18.11
#